data_AF-A0A0C2FYA2-F1
#
_entry.id   AF-A0A0C2FYA2-F1
#
_cell.length_a   1.000
_cell.length_b   1.000
_cell.length_c   1.000
_cell.angle_alpha   90.00
_cell.angle_beta   90.00
_cell.angle_gamma   90.00
#
_symmetry.space_group_name_H-M   'P 1'
#
loop_
_entity.id
_entity.type
_entity.pdbx_description
1 polymer ?
#
loop_
_entity_poly.entity_id
_entity_poly.type
_entity_poly.pdbx_seq_one_letter_code
_entity_poly.pdbx_strand_id
1 'polypeptide(L)' 'MEDSPELAQLMHHLQSSSSTSAQPSLPESTATPGLLPNGKKTKGRVKIKMEYIGNKLRRYTTFSKRKTGIMKKTL' A
#
# COMPACT_ATOMS: atom_id res chain seq x y z
N MET A 1 -35.61 -18.09 -24.32
CA MET A 1 -35.71 -17.88 -22.86
C MET A 1 -34.87 -16.67 -22.54
N GLU A 2 -35.46 -15.54 -22.93
CA GLU A 2 -35.44 -14.22 -22.32
C GLU A 2 -34.08 -13.62 -21.95
N ASP A 3 -33.69 -12.69 -22.83
CA ASP A 3 -32.89 -11.51 -22.55
C ASP A 3 -33.02 -10.99 -21.12
N SER A 4 -31.90 -10.80 -20.44
CA SER A 4 -31.84 -9.94 -19.26
C SER A 4 -31.09 -8.66 -19.61
N PRO A 5 -31.78 -7.65 -20.19
CA PRO A 5 -31.21 -6.31 -20.38
C PRO A 5 -30.81 -5.64 -19.05
N GLU A 6 -31.21 -6.23 -17.92
CA GLU A 6 -30.92 -5.82 -16.55
C GLU A 6 -29.41 -5.83 -16.25
N LEU A 7 -28.68 -6.84 -16.72
CA LEU A 7 -27.23 -6.94 -16.49
C LEU A 7 -26.45 -5.84 -17.23
N ALA A 8 -26.88 -5.50 -18.45
CA ALA A 8 -26.28 -4.41 -19.21
C ALA A 8 -26.59 -3.05 -18.57
N GLN A 9 -27.81 -2.87 -18.07
CA GLN A 9 -28.22 -1.67 -17.34
C GLN A 9 -27.38 -1.46 -16.06
N LEU A 10 -27.06 -2.55 -15.35
CA LEU A 10 -26.23 -2.53 -14.14
C LEU A 10 -24.79 -2.12 -14.44
N MET A 11 -24.20 -2.65 -15.52
CA MET A 11 -22.84 -2.27 -15.92
C MET A 11 -22.73 -0.80 -16.30
N HIS A 12 -23.75 -0.24 -16.96
CA HIS A 12 -23.74 1.16 -17.39
C HIS A 12 -23.91 2.14 -16.21
N HIS A 13 -24.68 1.78 -15.16
CA HIS A 13 -24.81 2.60 -13.95
C HIS A 13 -23.51 2.72 -13.14
N LEU A 14 -22.68 1.67 -13.15
CA LEU A 14 -21.40 1.69 -12.44
C LEU A 14 -20.36 2.58 -13.12
N GLN A 15 -20.46 2.77 -14.44
CA GLN A 15 -19.54 3.60 -15.20
C GLN A 15 -19.92 5.09 -15.21
N SER A 16 -21.23 5.42 -15.16
CA SER A 16 -21.68 6.82 -15.06
C SER A 16 -21.39 7.50 -13.71
N SER A 17 -21.12 6.74 -12.64
CA SER A 17 -20.88 7.27 -11.29
C SER A 17 -19.42 7.68 -11.02
N SER A 18 -18.52 7.59 -12.00
CA SER A 18 -17.12 8.04 -11.89
C SER A 18 -16.80 9.26 -12.76
N SER A 19 -17.76 10.18 -12.91
CA SER A 19 -17.56 11.50 -13.51
C SER A 19 -17.91 12.59 -12.49
N THR A 20 -17.00 12.87 -11.55
CA THR A 20 -16.89 14.21 -10.97
C THR A 20 -15.52 14.77 -11.31
N SER A 21 -15.59 15.66 -12.29
CA SER A 21 -14.57 16.60 -12.69
C SER A 21 -14.23 17.60 -11.58
N ALA A 22 -13.17 18.34 -11.85
CA ALA A 22 -12.83 19.65 -11.31
C ALA A 22 -12.02 19.68 -10.00
N GLN A 23 -10.86 20.32 -10.15
CA GLN A 23 -9.91 20.69 -9.11
C GLN A 23 -10.52 21.56 -8.01
N PRO A 24 -9.84 21.62 -6.86
CA PRO A 24 -9.49 22.91 -6.29
C PRO A 24 -7.96 23.03 -6.11
N SER A 25 -7.44 24.14 -6.63
CA SER A 25 -6.06 24.63 -6.56
C SER A 25 -5.51 24.69 -5.13
N LEU A 26 -4.33 24.10 -4.90
CA LEU A 26 -3.48 24.29 -3.72
C LEU A 26 -2.02 24.47 -4.18
N PRO A 27 -1.22 25.28 -3.47
CA PRO A 27 -0.14 26.07 -4.05
C PRO A 27 1.07 25.22 -4.45
N GLU A 28 1.67 25.62 -5.58
CA GLU A 28 2.97 25.19 -6.10
C GLU A 28 4.06 25.36 -5.02
N SER A 29 4.30 24.31 -4.24
CA SER A 29 5.54 24.11 -3.49
C SER A 29 6.27 22.95 -4.14
N THR A 30 7.42 23.26 -4.74
CA THR A 30 8.34 22.35 -5.44
C THR A 30 9.07 21.38 -4.50
N ALA A 31 8.33 20.71 -3.62
CA ALA A 31 8.81 19.57 -2.85
C ALA A 31 7.98 18.35 -3.27
N THR A 32 8.60 17.43 -4.01
CA THR A 32 7.98 16.14 -4.36
C THR A 32 7.57 15.42 -3.06
N PRO A 33 6.26 15.27 -2.77
CA PRO A 33 5.83 14.76 -1.49
C PRO A 33 6.06 13.25 -1.47
N GLY A 34 7.02 12.79 -0.67
CA GLY A 34 7.24 11.36 -0.42
C GLY A 34 8.64 10.82 -0.73
N LEU A 35 9.58 11.66 -1.18
CA LEU A 35 10.98 11.28 -1.24
C LEU A 35 11.68 11.69 0.06
N LEU A 36 12.44 10.76 0.64
CA LEU A 36 13.37 11.09 1.73
C LEU A 36 14.39 12.13 1.21
N PRO A 37 15.03 12.92 2.08
CA PRO A 37 16.03 13.93 1.69
C PRO A 37 17.19 13.38 0.86
N ASN A 38 17.39 12.05 0.85
CA ASN A 38 18.36 11.36 0.02
C ASN A 38 17.81 10.91 -1.36
N GLY A 39 16.65 11.40 -1.80
CA GLY A 39 15.99 11.03 -3.06
C GLY A 39 15.42 9.60 -3.10
N LYS A 40 15.45 8.87 -1.97
CA LYS A 40 14.97 7.48 -1.89
C LYS A 40 13.56 7.40 -1.31
N LYS A 41 12.75 6.47 -1.81
CA LYS A 41 11.38 6.22 -1.29
C LYS A 41 11.37 5.63 0.12
N THR A 42 12.39 4.84 0.49
CA THR A 42 12.49 4.22 1.82
C THR A 42 13.93 4.16 2.31
N LYS A 43 14.11 3.97 3.63
CA LYS A 43 15.44 3.74 4.24
C LYS A 43 16.05 2.37 3.88
N GLY A 44 15.27 1.47 3.26
CA GLY A 44 15.68 0.11 2.97
C GLY A 44 15.77 -0.78 4.22
N ARG A 45 16.54 -1.87 4.12
CA ARG A 45 16.75 -2.81 5.23
C ARG A 45 17.72 -2.21 6.26
N VAL A 46 17.20 -1.89 7.45
CA VAL A 46 17.98 -1.32 8.56
C VAL A 46 18.54 -2.41 9.47
N LYS A 47 19.80 -2.26 9.93
CA LYS A 47 20.43 -3.15 10.91
C LYS A 47 19.82 -2.91 12.29
N ILE A 48 19.52 -3.99 13.01
CA ILE A 48 19.01 -3.95 14.40
C ILE A 48 19.97 -4.72 15.31
N LYS A 49 20.06 -4.31 16.59
CA LYS A 49 20.82 -5.05 17.60
C LYS A 49 20.18 -6.41 17.85
N MET A 50 21.00 -7.41 18.20
CA MET A 50 20.55 -8.76 18.57
C MET A 50 20.14 -8.79 20.05
N GLU A 51 19.22 -7.90 20.40
CA GLU A 51 18.63 -7.78 21.73
C GLU A 51 17.11 -7.95 21.62
N TYR A 52 16.43 -8.13 22.76
CA TYR A 52 14.98 -8.23 22.76
C TYR A 52 14.34 -6.93 22.27
N ILE A 53 13.53 -7.00 21.22
CA ILE A 53 12.82 -5.84 20.68
C ILE A 53 11.70 -5.45 21.65
N GLY A 54 11.87 -4.39 22.44
CA GLY A 54 10.88 -3.93 23.41
C GLY A 54 9.54 -3.50 22.81
N ASN A 55 9.55 -2.87 21.63
CA ASN A 55 8.33 -2.42 20.96
C ASN A 55 7.53 -3.61 20.39
N LYS A 56 6.28 -3.77 20.86
CA LYS A 56 5.38 -4.87 20.52
C LYS A 56 5.14 -5.01 19.01
N LEU A 57 4.83 -3.91 18.31
CA LEU A 57 4.53 -3.93 16.86
C LEU A 57 5.76 -4.30 16.02
N ARG A 58 6.93 -3.71 16.33
CA ARG A 58 8.19 -4.05 15.65
C ARG A 58 8.61 -5.50 15.91
N ARG A 59 8.32 -6.03 17.10
CA ARG A 59 8.60 -7.42 17.46
C ARG A 59 7.75 -8.38 16.63
N TYR A 60 6.43 -8.20 16.57
CA TYR A 60 5.55 -9.09 15.81
C TYR A 60 5.79 -9.03 14.31
N THR A 61 5.98 -7.85 13.73
CA THR A 61 6.33 -7.71 12.31
C THR A 61 7.66 -8.39 11.98
N THR A 62 8.67 -8.25 12.84
CA THR A 62 9.96 -8.96 12.69
C THR A 62 9.79 -10.46 12.84
N PHE A 63 9.02 -10.92 13.84
CA PHE A 63 8.74 -12.33 14.10
C PHE A 63 8.11 -13.00 12.88
N SER A 64 7.02 -12.46 12.34
CA SER A 64 6.33 -13.06 11.19
C SER A 64 7.26 -13.22 9.98
N LYS A 65 8.04 -12.18 9.65
CA LYS A 65 8.97 -12.22 8.50
C LYS A 65 10.12 -13.20 8.71
N ARG A 66 10.70 -13.24 9.92
CA ARG A 66 11.81 -14.15 10.23
C ARG A 66 11.35 -15.60 10.34
N LYS A 67 10.18 -15.85 10.93
CA LYS A 67 9.58 -17.19 11.04
C LYS A 67 9.49 -17.81 9.64
N THR A 68 8.87 -17.11 8.69
CA THR A 68 8.78 -17.59 7.31
C THR A 68 10.16 -17.79 6.67
N GLY A 69 11.10 -16.89 6.90
CA GLY A 69 12.46 -17.00 6.35
C GLY A 69 13.24 -18.21 6.89
N ILE A 70 13.13 -18.54 8.18
CA ILE A 70 13.81 -19.69 8.78
C ILE A 70 13.14 -20.99 8.36
N MET A 71 11.80 -21.03 8.35
CA MET A 71 11.07 -22.22 7.89
C MET A 71 11.44 -22.61 6.46
N LYS A 72 11.65 -21.61 5.58
CA LYS A 72 12.13 -21.84 4.20
C LYS A 72 13.58 -22.33 4.10
N LYS A 73 14.39 -22.19 5.15
CA LYS A 73 15.80 -22.62 5.15
C LYS A 73 16.00 -24.04 5.65
N THR A 74 15.06 -24.54 6.44
CA THR A 74 15.04 -25.91 6.96
C THR A 74 14.32 -26.89 6.05
N LEU A 75 13.80 -26.38 4.92
CA LEU A 75 13.26 -27.11 3.78
C LEU A 75 14.31 -27.10 2.68
#